data_AF-A0A179D6J9-F1
#
_entry.id   AF-A0A179D6J9-F1
#
_cell.length_a   1.000
_cell.length_b   1.000
_cell.length_c   1.000
_cell.angle_alpha   90.00
_cell.angle_beta   90.00
_cell.angle_gamma   90.00
#
_symmetry.space_group_name_H-M   'P 1'
#
loop_
_entity.id
_entity.type
_entity.pdbx_description
1 polymer ?
#
loop_
_entity_poly.entity_id
_entity_poly.type
_entity_poly.pdbx_seq_one_letter_code
_entity_poly.pdbx_strand_id
1 'polypeptide(L)'
;MSSNQNIVEFSVSPVDHVCDLHGDPCHPDLVLFFNGNQWMVIEELLAAFRQEHPDIKNIFYETLPPGILAHQIRHGTLRIGELIISTPPGIFTAGREEMEASLRRASSTATIFTPKTV
;
A
#
# COMPACT_ATOMS: atom_id res chain seq x y z
N MET A 1 -21.97 11.26 12.77
CA MET A 1 -20.93 11.02 11.75
C MET A 1 -20.46 12.38 11.25
N SER A 2 -19.38 12.92 11.81
CA SER A 2 -18.85 14.21 11.36
C SER A 2 -17.98 13.99 10.13
N SER A 3 -18.44 14.52 8.99
CA SER A 3 -17.65 14.63 7.77
C SER A 3 -16.43 15.52 8.02
N ASN A 4 -15.26 15.07 7.56
CA ASN A 4 -14.01 15.80 7.65
C ASN A 4 -14.09 17.00 6.68
N GLN A 5 -14.46 18.18 7.19
CA GLN A 5 -14.79 19.37 6.38
C GLN A 5 -13.57 20.16 5.85
N ASN A 6 -12.50 19.51 5.38
CA ASN A 6 -11.33 20.23 4.85
C ASN A 6 -10.64 19.55 3.67
N ILE A 7 -11.39 18.84 2.81
CA ILE A 7 -10.85 18.32 1.55
C ILE A 7 -11.45 19.14 0.41
N VAL A 8 -10.59 19.90 -0.27
CA VAL A 8 -10.94 20.60 -1.51
C VAL A 8 -10.75 19.59 -2.65
N GLU A 9 -11.85 19.11 -3.22
CA GLU A 9 -11.82 18.25 -4.40
C GLU A 9 -11.70 19.11 -5.67
N PHE A 10 -10.71 18.78 -6.51
CA PHE A 10 -10.48 19.37 -7.83
C PHE A 10 -10.33 18.23 -8.82
N SER A 11 -11.04 18.27 -9.97
CA SER A 11 -10.90 17.25 -11.03
C SER A 11 -10.90 17.88 -12.41
N VAL A 12 -9.93 17.49 -13.24
CA VAL A 12 -9.88 17.74 -14.70
C VAL A 12 -9.61 16.39 -15.37
N SER A 13 -10.19 16.11 -16.54
CA SER A 13 -10.03 14.81 -17.26
C SER A 13 -8.55 14.40 -17.45
N PRO A 14 -8.22 13.09 -17.44
CA PRO A 14 -7.28 12.43 -16.53
C PRO A 14 -5.80 12.77 -16.81
N VAL A 15 -5.33 13.88 -16.25
CA VAL A 15 -3.87 14.15 -16.13
C VAL A 15 -3.39 13.88 -14.70
N ASP A 16 -4.32 13.73 -13.76
CA ASP A 16 -4.12 13.67 -12.31
C ASP A 16 -4.52 12.32 -11.67
N HIS A 17 -4.91 11.31 -12.46
CA HIS A 17 -5.26 9.99 -11.96
C HIS A 17 -4.07 9.03 -11.99
N VAL A 18 -3.61 8.58 -10.82
CA VAL A 18 -2.66 7.47 -10.68
C VAL A 18 -3.41 6.21 -10.24
N CYS A 19 -3.52 5.22 -11.13
CA CYS A 19 -4.32 4.01 -10.88
C CYS A 19 -3.69 3.04 -9.87
N ASP A 20 -2.42 3.23 -9.52
CA ASP A 20 -1.67 2.31 -8.66
C ASP A 20 -1.47 2.82 -7.23
N LEU A 21 -1.86 4.06 -6.93
CA LEU A 21 -1.67 4.70 -5.63
C LEU A 21 -3.03 5.16 -5.09
N HIS A 22 -3.41 4.67 -3.91
CA HIS A 22 -4.73 4.90 -3.36
C HIS A 22 -4.67 5.38 -1.91
N GLY A 23 -5.44 6.42 -1.57
CA GLY A 23 -5.52 6.98 -0.22
C GLY A 23 -4.54 8.13 0.02
N ASP A 24 -4.44 8.56 1.28
CA ASP A 24 -3.57 9.67 1.71
C ASP A 24 -2.25 9.11 2.30
N PRO A 25 -1.10 9.30 1.62
CA PRO A 25 0.19 8.84 2.12
C PRO A 25 0.74 9.68 3.28
N CYS A 26 0.21 10.89 3.53
CA CYS A 26 0.70 11.79 4.58
C CYS A 26 0.15 11.44 5.97
N HIS A 27 -1.09 10.94 6.03
CA HIS A 27 -1.77 10.60 7.29
C HIS A 27 -2.48 9.22 7.28
N PRO A 28 -1.78 8.12 6.94
CA PRO A 28 -2.37 6.78 6.97
C PRO A 28 -2.38 6.20 8.39
N ASP A 29 -3.44 5.46 8.72
CA ASP A 29 -3.50 4.53 9.86
C ASP A 29 -2.79 3.21 9.49
N LEU A 30 -2.82 2.82 8.21
CA LEU A 30 -2.23 1.60 7.68
C LEU A 30 -1.70 1.81 6.26
N VAL A 31 -0.50 1.29 5.99
CA VAL A 31 0.14 1.33 4.66
C VAL A 31 0.36 -0.08 4.13
N LEU A 32 -0.18 -0.37 2.94
CA LEU A 32 -0.16 -1.70 2.33
C LEU A 32 0.47 -1.65 0.94
N PHE A 33 1.51 -2.44 0.71
CA PHE A 33 2.08 -2.63 -0.62
C PHE A 33 1.68 -4.00 -1.16
N PHE A 34 0.92 -4.01 -2.26
CA PHE A 34 0.44 -5.22 -2.91
C PHE A 34 1.28 -5.51 -4.14
N ASN A 35 2.05 -6.60 -4.10
CA ASN A 35 2.84 -7.00 -5.25
C ASN A 35 1.97 -7.66 -6.34
N GLY A 36 2.00 -7.07 -7.54
CA GLY A 36 1.63 -7.75 -8.78
C GLY A 36 0.12 -7.87 -9.01
N ASN A 37 -0.33 -9.05 -9.44
CA ASN A 37 -1.69 -9.28 -9.92
C ASN A 37 -2.76 -9.39 -8.81
N GLN A 38 -2.49 -8.84 -7.63
CA GLN A 38 -3.41 -8.91 -6.49
C GLN A 38 -4.49 -7.83 -6.52
N TRP A 39 -4.38 -6.84 -7.41
CA TRP A 39 -5.36 -5.76 -7.58
C TRP A 39 -6.80 -6.23 -7.73
N MET A 40 -7.03 -7.41 -8.33
CA MET A 40 -8.37 -7.97 -8.58
C MET A 40 -9.20 -8.25 -7.33
N VAL A 41 -8.56 -8.40 -6.16
CA VAL A 41 -9.25 -8.75 -4.90
C VAL A 41 -9.12 -7.65 -3.84
N ILE A 42 -8.41 -6.56 -4.12
CA ILE A 42 -8.09 -5.53 -3.11
C ILE A 42 -9.36 -4.86 -2.60
N GLU A 43 -10.31 -4.52 -3.47
CA GLU A 43 -11.53 -3.84 -3.05
C GLU A 43 -12.35 -4.68 -2.07
N GLU A 44 -12.60 -5.95 -2.40
CA GLU A 44 -13.32 -6.89 -1.53
C GLU A 44 -12.57 -7.14 -0.21
N LEU A 45 -11.25 -7.32 -0.29
CA LEU A 45 -10.39 -7.50 0.88
C LEU A 45 -10.46 -6.29 1.82
N LEU A 46 -10.30 -5.08 1.29
CA LEU A 46 -10.33 -3.85 2.09
C LEU A 46 -11.74 -3.59 2.63
N ALA A 47 -12.79 -3.92 1.89
CA ALA A 47 -14.16 -3.81 2.36
C ALA A 47 -14.42 -4.73 3.57
N ALA A 48 -14.00 -6.00 3.50
CA ALA A 48 -14.09 -6.93 4.62
C ALA A 48 -13.23 -6.48 5.81
N PHE A 49 -11.97 -6.10 5.55
CA PHE A 49 -11.04 -5.63 6.58
C PHE A 49 -11.59 -4.43 7.37
N ARG A 50 -12.20 -3.45 6.68
CA ARG A 50 -12.80 -2.27 7.33
C ARG A 50 -14.01 -2.60 8.20
N GLN A 51 -14.73 -3.69 7.92
CA GLN A 51 -15.82 -4.14 8.78
C GLN A 51 -15.30 -4.74 10.09
N GLU A 52 -14.18 -5.47 10.02
CA GLU A 52 -13.55 -6.09 11.20
C GLU A 52 -12.73 -5.09 12.02
N HIS A 53 -12.15 -4.06 11.38
CA HIS A 53 -11.29 -3.05 12.00
C HIS A 53 -11.78 -1.61 11.75
N PRO A 54 -12.92 -1.21 12.34
CA PRO A 54 -13.52 0.11 12.11
C PRO A 54 -12.71 1.28 12.68
N ASP A 55 -11.71 1.00 13.51
CA ASP A 55 -10.76 1.97 14.06
C ASP A 55 -9.71 2.42 13.01
N ILE A 56 -9.41 1.57 12.02
CA ILE A 56 -8.48 1.88 10.92
C ILE A 56 -9.25 2.54 9.77
N LYS A 57 -9.10 3.86 9.63
CA LYS A 57 -9.91 4.67 8.69
C LYS A 57 -9.13 4.99 7.42
N ASN A 58 -7.89 5.45 7.58
CA ASN A 58 -7.06 5.92 6.49
C ASN A 58 -6.10 4.80 6.07
N ILE A 59 -6.39 4.15 4.93
CA ILE A 59 -5.51 3.12 4.37
C ILE A 59 -4.89 3.72 3.13
N PHE A 60 -3.56 3.81 3.11
CA PHE A 60 -2.79 4.11 1.90
C PHE A 60 -2.28 2.79 1.33
N TYR A 61 -2.47 2.55 0.04
CA TYR A 61 -1.95 1.34 -0.58
C TYR A 61 -1.46 1.55 -2.00
N GLU A 62 -0.51 0.69 -2.38
CA GLU A 62 0.14 0.71 -3.68
C GLU A 62 0.02 -0.66 -4.38
N THR A 63 -0.21 -0.65 -5.70
CA THR A 63 -0.25 -1.86 -6.55
C THR A 63 0.84 -1.89 -7.61
N LEU A 64 1.92 -1.12 -7.39
CA LEU A 64 3.01 -0.99 -8.35
C LEU A 64 3.70 -2.35 -8.63
N PRO A 65 4.36 -2.49 -9.80
CA PRO A 65 5.06 -3.72 -10.14
C PRO A 65 6.10 -4.14 -9.08
N PRO A 66 6.35 -5.45 -8.92
CA PRO A 66 7.23 -6.02 -7.89
C PRO A 66 8.58 -5.33 -7.75
N GLY A 67 9.23 -5.10 -8.90
CA GLY A 67 10.56 -4.50 -8.95
C GLY A 67 10.58 -3.06 -8.41
N ILE A 68 9.50 -2.32 -8.63
CA ILE A 68 9.34 -0.94 -8.16
C ILE A 68 9.12 -0.93 -6.64
N LEU A 69 8.16 -1.71 -6.14
CA LEU A 69 7.91 -1.82 -4.69
C LEU A 69 9.15 -2.30 -3.94
N ALA A 70 9.85 -3.31 -4.45
CA ALA A 70 11.08 -3.80 -3.83
C ALA A 70 12.18 -2.72 -3.81
N HIS A 71 12.29 -1.89 -4.85
CA HIS A 71 13.22 -0.77 -4.87
C HIS A 71 12.81 0.31 -3.88
N GLN A 72 11.54 0.70 -3.86
CA GLN A 72 11.01 1.67 -2.91
C GLN A 72 11.19 1.24 -1.45
N ILE A 73 10.92 -0.03 -1.12
CA ILE A 73 11.17 -0.58 0.23
C ILE A 73 12.65 -0.46 0.61
N ARG A 74 13.57 -0.73 -0.33
CA ARG A 74 15.02 -0.63 -0.08
C ARG A 74 15.51 0.79 0.08
N HIS A 75 14.99 1.73 -0.71
CA HIS A 75 15.48 3.10 -0.79
C HIS A 75 14.67 4.09 0.05
N GLY A 76 13.48 3.69 0.52
CA GLY A 76 12.59 4.47 1.35
C GLY A 76 11.71 5.48 0.61
N THR A 77 11.83 5.60 -0.72
CA THR A 77 11.11 6.63 -1.48
C THR A 77 10.66 6.17 -2.86
N LEU A 78 9.46 6.57 -3.26
CA LEU A 78 8.94 6.53 -4.63
C LEU A 78 8.99 7.92 -5.24
N ARG A 79 9.38 8.01 -6.51
CA ARG A 79 9.36 9.27 -7.27
C ARG A 79 8.56 9.11 -8.55
N ILE A 80 7.61 10.02 -8.77
CA ILE A 80 6.83 10.12 -10.01
C ILE A 80 6.95 11.57 -10.50
N GLY A 81 7.78 11.81 -11.53
CA GLY A 81 8.09 13.18 -11.97
C GLY A 81 8.75 14.00 -10.86
N GLU A 82 8.05 14.99 -10.33
CA GLU A 82 8.48 15.81 -9.17
C GLU A 82 7.86 15.37 -7.84
N LEU A 83 6.85 14.50 -7.87
CA LEU A 83 6.23 13.93 -6.66
C LEU A 83 7.19 12.94 -6.01
N ILE A 84 7.38 13.08 -4.69
CA ILE A 84 8.13 12.13 -3.86
C ILE A 84 7.21 11.65 -2.73
N ILE A 85 7.06 10.34 -2.62
CA ILE A 85 6.38 9.67 -1.51
C ILE A 85 7.44 8.92 -0.71
N SER A 86 7.49 9.14 0.61
CA SER A 86 8.50 8.56 1.51
C SER A 86 7.91 7.70 2.63
N THR A 87 6.60 7.45 2.56
CA THR A 87 5.87 6.65 3.54
C THR A 87 6.21 5.17 3.37
N PRO A 88 6.81 4.51 4.38
CA PRO A 88 7.16 3.09 4.29
C PRO A 88 5.91 2.21 4.46
N PRO A 89 5.91 0.98 3.91
CA PRO A 89 4.81 0.07 4.13
C PRO A 89 4.81 -0.49 5.56
N GLY A 90 3.61 -0.64 6.13
CA GLY A 90 3.39 -1.45 7.32
C GLY A 90 3.27 -2.94 6.98
N ILE A 91 2.69 -3.25 5.82
CA ILE A 91 2.55 -4.61 5.29
C ILE A 91 2.96 -4.63 3.82
N PHE A 92 3.71 -5.66 3.45
CA PHE A 92 4.05 -5.96 2.06
C PHE A 92 3.61 -7.38 1.72
N THR A 93 2.73 -7.53 0.73
CA THR A 93 2.28 -8.84 0.24
C THR A 93 3.03 -9.19 -1.03
N ALA A 94 3.62 -10.38 -1.10
CA ALA A 94 4.40 -10.83 -2.23
C ALA A 94 4.39 -12.36 -2.34
N GLY A 95 4.94 -12.90 -3.43
CA GLY A 95 5.16 -14.33 -3.56
C GLY A 95 6.11 -14.83 -2.47
N ARG A 96 6.00 -16.11 -2.09
CA ARG A 96 6.82 -16.71 -1.02
C ARG A 96 8.31 -16.45 -1.23
N GLU A 97 8.82 -16.70 -2.42
CA GLU A 97 10.25 -16.54 -2.74
C GLU A 97 10.72 -15.10 -2.53
N GLU A 98 9.90 -14.12 -2.91
CA GLU A 98 10.20 -12.69 -2.78
C GLU A 98 10.16 -12.24 -1.31
N MET A 99 9.19 -12.74 -0.54
CA MET A 99 9.11 -12.50 0.90
C MET A 99 10.33 -13.07 1.62
N GLU A 100 10.71 -14.32 1.31
CA GLU A 100 11.90 -14.95 1.87
C GLU A 100 13.18 -14.22 1.46
N ALA A 101 13.28 -13.77 0.21
CA ALA A 101 14.40 -12.98 -0.28
C ALA A 101 14.50 -11.63 0.44
N SER A 102 13.36 -11.01 0.78
CA SER A 102 13.30 -9.75 1.53
C SER A 102 13.71 -9.95 2.98
N LEU A 103 13.26 -11.02 3.65
CA LEU A 103 13.69 -11.36 5.02
C LEU A 103 15.19 -11.57 5.14
N ARG A 104 15.80 -12.31 4.19
CA ARG A 104 17.26 -12.55 4.21
C ARG A 104 18.08 -11.26 4.16
N ARG A 105 17.46 -10.15 3.73
CA ARG A 105 18.10 -8.84 3.54
C ARG A 105 17.62 -7.81 4.58
N ALA A 106 16.57 -8.10 5.34
CA ALA A 106 16.03 -7.17 6.34
C ALA A 106 16.96 -7.09 7.56
N SER A 107 17.33 -5.87 7.95
CA SER A 107 18.05 -5.60 9.21
C SER A 107 17.11 -5.30 10.39
N SER A 108 15.79 -5.30 10.14
CA SER A 108 14.72 -4.98 11.10
C SER A 108 13.79 -6.18 11.26
N THR A 109 12.98 -6.19 12.34
CA THR A 109 11.95 -7.22 12.60
C THR A 109 10.93 -7.25 11.46
N ALA A 110 10.99 -8.29 10.63
CA ALA A 110 10.02 -8.57 9.59
C ALA A 110 9.42 -9.97 9.85
N THR A 111 8.09 -10.07 9.77
CA THR A 111 7.36 -11.32 10.02
C THR A 111 6.63 -11.72 8.75
N ILE A 112 6.90 -12.94 8.25
CA ILE A 112 6.14 -13.51 7.14
C ILE A 112 4.90 -14.19 7.70
N PHE A 113 3.73 -13.79 7.20
CA PHE A 113 2.49 -14.55 7.35
C PHE A 113 2.30 -15.43 6.11
N THR A 114 2.38 -16.74 6.29
CA THR A 114 1.96 -17.70 5.24
C THR A 114 0.53 -18.14 5.52
N PRO A 115 -0.41 -18.01 4.57
CA PRO A 115 -1.74 -18.58 4.76
C PRO A 115 -1.61 -20.10 4.98
N LYS A 116 -2.33 -20.62 5.98
CA LYS A 116 -2.45 -22.07 6.16
C LYS A 116 -3.16 -22.62 4.93
N THR A 117 -2.57 -23.61 4.27
CA THR A 117 -3.26 -24.38 3.24
C THR A 117 -4.47 -25.03 3.89
N VAL A 118 -5.67 -24.74 3.37
CA VAL A 118 -6.92 -25.40 3.76
C VAL A 118 -6.90 -26.83 3.23
#